data_AF-A0A0C3I7L3-F1
#
_entry.id   AF-A0A0C3I7L3-F1
#
_cell.length_a   1.000
_cell.length_b   1.000
_cell.length_c   1.000
_cell.angle_alpha   90.00
_cell.angle_beta   90.00
_cell.angle_gamma   90.00
#
_symmetry.space_group_name_H-M   'P 1'
#
loop_
_entity.id
_entity.type
_entity.pdbx_description
1 polymer ?
#
loop_
_entity_poly.entity_id
_entity_poly.type
_entity_poly.pdbx_seq_one_letter_code
_entity_poly.pdbx_strand_id
1 'polypeptide(L)'
;MGGDLIMLQRFIFITTLCGMCLSSALASETQPRLVRVFGAAYLSEMKPLLDDFSDRNPDIDIQYKWMSSEDLDRYIRDQQKPQPDVTISSVMHLQLRLVNDGYALEHKRIHKRSSNVHELLPDWSQWRDELFGFSFEPAVVVFNKSFLEGKQIPTNRIELMSFIRRYSDEFMGKIGVYDIRKVGIGYLLWSFERQQARNYGQFLELFNLHYARTFDSSRDMLDALSSGEIVMAYNILGSYAQSWQQLNDDVSITSMSDYTPVIIRTAFINRTTKNVQGAQKFIDYILSSSGQWVMSEQTNMPPIRTDINSVNSASYMRQQYAEQLKPLPLDVRLLVFADESKRQIVITEWENALKDYD
;
A
#
# COMPACT_ATOMS: atom_id res chain seq x y z
N MET A 1 23.48 97.70 47.05
CA MET A 1 24.05 97.12 48.28
C MET A 1 23.81 95.63 48.20
N GLY A 2 24.82 94.87 47.77
CA GLY A 2 25.58 94.00 48.68
C GLY A 2 24.82 92.68 48.78
N GLY A 3 25.19 91.64 48.03
CA GLY A 3 26.41 90.88 48.26
C GLY A 3 26.06 89.71 49.18
N ASP A 4 25.98 88.49 48.64
CA ASP A 4 26.80 87.35 49.09
C ASP A 4 26.18 85.95 48.90
N LEU A 5 27.12 85.07 48.51
CA LEU A 5 27.25 83.63 48.77
C LEU A 5 26.36 82.60 48.06
N ILE A 6 26.90 82.13 46.92
CA ILE A 6 27.42 80.76 46.71
C ILE A 6 26.79 79.64 47.56
N MET A 7 26.09 78.72 46.90
CA MET A 7 26.23 77.28 47.19
C MET A 7 26.02 76.45 45.92
N LEU A 8 26.96 75.54 45.73
CA LEU A 8 27.25 74.74 44.57
C LEU A 8 26.48 73.42 44.66
N GLN A 9 25.66 73.04 43.68
CA GLN A 9 25.26 71.64 43.49
C GLN A 9 25.17 71.29 42.00
N ARG A 10 26.17 70.53 41.55
CA ARG A 10 26.10 69.65 40.37
C ARG A 10 25.21 68.46 40.73
N PHE A 11 24.37 67.99 39.80
CA PHE A 11 24.52 66.67 39.15
C PHE A 11 23.28 66.22 38.35
N ILE A 12 23.58 65.68 37.16
CA ILE A 12 22.92 64.58 36.42
C ILE A 12 21.60 64.88 35.70
N PHE A 13 21.71 65.05 34.37
CA PHE A 13 20.65 64.74 33.41
C PHE A 13 20.37 63.23 33.43
N ILE A 14 19.16 62.83 33.81
CA ILE A 14 18.64 61.48 33.55
C ILE A 14 17.69 61.60 32.35
N THR A 15 18.15 61.09 31.21
CA THR A 15 17.35 60.88 30.01
C THR A 15 16.39 59.71 30.27
N THR A 16 15.11 59.99 30.47
CA THR A 16 14.09 58.93 30.60
C THR A 16 13.72 58.42 29.21
N LEU A 17 14.41 57.34 28.78
CA LEU A 17 14.01 56.55 27.62
C LEU A 17 12.84 55.64 28.04
N CYS A 18 11.61 56.08 27.83
CA CYS A 18 10.43 55.24 28.06
C CYS A 18 10.32 54.23 26.91
N GLY A 19 10.84 53.03 27.13
CA GLY A 19 10.70 51.90 26.23
C GLY A 19 9.24 51.43 26.19
N MET A 20 8.59 51.59 25.04
CA MET A 20 7.39 50.83 24.71
C MET A 20 7.80 49.35 24.58
N CYS A 21 7.52 48.55 25.60
CA CYS A 21 7.45 47.10 25.49
C CYS A 21 6.26 46.74 24.58
N LEU A 22 6.48 46.79 23.27
CA LEU A 22 5.74 45.93 22.34
C LEU A 22 6.17 44.50 22.66
N SER A 23 5.34 43.78 23.42
CA SER A 23 5.41 42.33 23.52
C SER A 23 5.19 41.76 22.13
N SER A 24 6.27 41.62 21.37
CA SER A 24 6.34 40.70 20.25
C SER A 24 6.19 39.30 20.83
N ALA A 25 4.96 38.83 20.96
CA ALA A 25 4.67 37.42 20.83
C ALA A 25 5.13 37.04 19.42
N LEU A 26 6.42 36.73 19.29
CA LEU A 26 6.93 35.98 18.17
C LEU A 26 6.18 34.66 18.23
N ALA A 27 5.11 34.55 17.44
CA ALA A 27 4.72 33.29 16.88
C ALA A 27 6.01 32.72 16.27
N SER A 28 6.63 31.79 16.96
CA SER A 28 7.61 30.93 16.33
C SER A 28 6.83 30.23 15.24
N GLU A 29 6.95 30.69 13.99
CA GLU A 29 6.69 29.87 12.82
C GLU A 29 7.64 28.67 12.93
N THR A 30 7.23 27.68 13.72
CA THR A 30 7.85 26.37 13.70
C THR A 30 7.61 25.87 12.28
N GLN A 31 8.66 25.92 11.44
CA GLN A 31 8.61 25.30 10.12
C GLN A 31 8.06 23.88 10.28
N PRO A 32 7.08 23.48 9.45
CA PRO A 32 6.47 22.18 9.61
C PRO A 32 7.53 21.07 9.54
N ARG A 33 7.40 20.06 10.39
CA ARG A 33 8.33 18.94 10.40
C ARG A 33 8.03 18.04 9.21
N LEU A 34 8.91 18.00 8.22
CA LEU A 34 8.75 17.14 7.05
C LEU A 34 8.79 15.64 7.43
N VAL A 35 7.78 14.89 7.01
CA VAL A 35 7.72 13.42 7.02
C VAL A 35 7.75 12.90 5.59
N ARG A 36 8.78 12.12 5.24
CA ARG A 36 8.93 11.50 3.92
C ARG A 36 8.33 10.10 3.92
N VAL A 37 7.30 9.92 3.11
CA VAL A 37 6.65 8.62 2.90
C VAL A 37 6.96 8.15 1.49
N PHE A 38 7.77 7.11 1.35
CA PHE A 38 8.04 6.52 0.03
C PHE A 38 7.20 5.26 -0.09
N GLY A 39 6.42 5.16 -1.17
CA GLY A 39 5.42 4.11 -1.28
C GLY A 39 5.28 3.53 -2.68
N ALA A 40 4.88 2.27 -2.75
CA ALA A 40 4.58 1.59 -4.00
C ALA A 40 3.09 1.64 -4.40
N ALA A 41 2.25 2.24 -3.55
CA ALA A 41 0.86 2.55 -3.90
C ALA A 41 0.81 3.80 -4.78
N TYR A 42 -0.02 3.83 -5.83
CA TYR A 42 -0.18 5.06 -6.60
C TYR A 42 -0.64 6.21 -5.71
N LEU A 43 -0.18 7.43 -6.01
CA LEU A 43 -0.54 8.60 -5.21
C LEU A 43 -2.07 8.79 -5.15
N SER A 44 -2.80 8.49 -6.23
CA SER A 44 -4.27 8.55 -6.26
C SER A 44 -4.93 7.74 -5.14
N GLU A 45 -4.35 6.58 -4.80
CA GLU A 45 -4.90 5.65 -3.80
C GLU A 45 -4.55 6.09 -2.38
N MET A 46 -3.36 6.68 -2.19
CA MET A 46 -2.90 7.18 -0.89
C MET A 46 -3.40 8.59 -0.58
N LYS A 47 -3.79 9.37 -1.60
CA LYS A 47 -4.11 10.80 -1.43
C LYS A 47 -5.15 11.08 -0.34
N PRO A 48 -6.29 10.36 -0.24
CA PRO A 48 -7.26 10.62 0.82
C PRO A 48 -6.68 10.47 2.23
N LEU A 49 -5.83 9.47 2.44
CA LEU A 49 -5.13 9.26 3.71
C LEU A 49 -4.10 10.37 3.99
N LEU A 50 -3.33 10.77 2.97
CA LEU A 50 -2.31 11.81 3.08
C LEU A 50 -2.94 13.18 3.38
N ASP A 51 -4.03 13.52 2.68
CA ASP A 51 -4.76 14.77 2.89
C ASP A 51 -5.35 14.84 4.30
N ASP A 52 -6.10 13.81 4.75
CA ASP A 52 -6.70 13.80 6.09
C ASP A 52 -5.62 13.76 7.19
N PHE A 53 -4.45 13.15 6.95
CA PHE A 53 -3.32 13.25 7.88
C PHE A 53 -2.80 14.68 8.00
N SER A 54 -2.60 15.37 6.86
CA SER A 54 -2.11 16.75 6.83
C SER A 54 -3.10 17.71 7.49
N ASP A 55 -4.40 17.55 7.26
CA ASP A 55 -5.45 18.37 7.88
C ASP A 55 -5.45 18.22 9.42
N ARG A 56 -5.16 17.02 9.93
CA ARG A 56 -5.07 16.73 11.37
C ARG A 56 -3.76 17.14 12.00
N ASN A 57 -2.71 17.33 11.21
CA ASN A 57 -1.35 17.62 11.68
C ASN A 57 -0.77 18.81 10.91
N PRO A 58 -1.31 20.03 11.09
CA PRO A 58 -0.85 21.21 10.37
C PRO A 58 0.61 21.61 10.69
N ASP A 59 1.21 21.01 11.74
CA ASP A 59 2.62 21.14 12.09
C ASP A 59 3.55 20.17 11.31
N ILE A 60 2.99 19.32 10.44
CA ILE A 60 3.72 18.28 9.71
C ILE A 60 3.48 18.41 8.21
N ASP A 61 4.55 18.69 7.45
CA ASP A 61 4.53 18.57 6.00
C ASP A 61 4.71 17.09 5.62
N ILE A 62 3.84 16.56 4.76
CA ILE A 62 3.98 15.21 4.21
C ILE A 62 4.52 15.26 2.79
N GLN A 63 5.59 14.51 2.52
CA GLN A 63 6.11 14.30 1.17
C GLN A 63 5.94 12.84 0.79
N TYR A 64 5.03 12.58 -0.15
CA TYR A 64 4.88 11.26 -0.75
C TYR A 64 5.72 11.13 -2.02
N LYS A 65 6.49 10.05 -2.13
CA LYS A 65 7.19 9.69 -3.37
C LYS A 65 6.78 8.28 -3.79
N TRP A 66 6.21 8.17 -4.98
CA TRP A 66 5.89 6.89 -5.58
C TRP A 66 7.12 6.24 -6.23
N MET A 67 7.27 4.92 -6.08
CA MET A 67 8.25 4.07 -6.76
C MET A 67 7.66 2.68 -7.00
N SER A 68 8.16 1.90 -7.95
CA SER A 68 7.84 0.45 -8.01
C SER A 68 8.29 -0.24 -6.71
N SER A 69 7.72 -1.40 -6.37
CA SER A 69 8.11 -2.11 -5.15
C SER A 69 9.56 -2.57 -5.16
N GLU A 70 10.07 -2.94 -6.34
CA GLU A 70 11.43 -3.40 -6.58
C GLU A 70 12.42 -2.25 -6.47
N ASP A 71 12.09 -1.10 -7.09
CA ASP A 71 12.94 0.08 -6.99
C ASP A 71 12.92 0.66 -5.58
N LEU A 72 11.79 0.57 -4.86
CA LEU A 72 11.69 0.98 -3.46
C LEU A 72 12.56 0.10 -2.55
N ASP A 73 12.52 -1.23 -2.71
CA ASP A 73 13.41 -2.16 -1.98
C ASP A 73 14.89 -1.83 -2.25
N ARG A 74 15.26 -1.69 -3.53
CA ARG A 74 16.62 -1.33 -3.94
C ARG A 74 17.05 0.03 -3.39
N TYR A 75 16.19 1.04 -3.47
CA TYR A 75 16.45 2.39 -2.96
C TYR A 75 16.78 2.40 -1.45
N ILE A 76 16.07 1.58 -0.68
CA ILE A 76 16.27 1.43 0.77
C ILE A 76 17.58 0.69 1.05
N ARG A 77 17.84 -0.44 0.37
CA ARG A 77 19.06 -1.24 0.53
C ARG A 77 20.33 -0.48 0.14
N ASP A 78 20.27 0.27 -0.96
CA ASP A 78 21.36 1.11 -1.45
C ASP A 78 21.52 2.41 -0.64
N GLN A 79 20.66 2.66 0.34
CA GLN A 79 20.66 3.83 1.20
C GLN A 79 20.63 5.18 0.45
N GLN A 80 19.95 5.21 -0.70
CA GLN A 80 19.88 6.39 -1.58
C GLN A 80 19.26 7.61 -0.86
N LYS A 81 19.69 8.83 -1.22
CA LYS A 81 19.22 10.07 -0.57
C LYS A 81 18.21 10.83 -1.45
N PRO A 82 17.20 11.49 -0.85
CA PRO A 82 16.88 11.51 0.58
C PRO A 82 16.27 10.18 1.06
N GLN A 83 16.55 9.78 2.29
CA GLN A 83 15.96 8.56 2.87
C GLN A 83 14.51 8.81 3.31
N PRO A 84 13.61 7.84 3.11
CA PRO A 84 12.26 7.92 3.66
C PRO A 84 12.25 7.80 5.18
N ASP A 85 11.24 8.41 5.81
CA ASP A 85 10.90 8.16 7.20
C ASP A 85 10.00 6.93 7.31
N VAL A 86 9.04 6.79 6.38
CA VAL A 86 8.11 5.65 6.28
C VAL A 86 8.16 5.03 4.89
N THR A 87 8.16 3.70 4.84
CA THR A 87 8.09 2.91 3.61
C THR A 87 6.74 2.20 3.54
N ILE A 88 6.08 2.23 2.38
CA ILE A 88 4.81 1.54 2.13
C ILE A 88 4.90 0.63 0.90
N SER A 89 4.45 -0.62 1.00
CA SER A 89 4.31 -1.49 -0.18
C SER A 89 3.31 -2.63 0.06
N SER A 90 2.68 -3.12 -1.01
CA SER A 90 1.87 -4.35 -0.98
C SER A 90 2.68 -5.62 -1.29
N VAL A 91 3.95 -5.49 -1.66
CA VAL A 91 4.82 -6.64 -1.91
C VAL A 91 5.40 -7.15 -0.60
N MET A 92 4.57 -7.90 0.11
CA MET A 92 4.75 -8.29 1.53
C MET A 92 6.08 -9.01 1.80
N HIS A 93 6.55 -9.85 0.88
CA HIS A 93 7.79 -10.61 1.05
C HIS A 93 9.04 -9.72 1.00
N LEU A 94 9.07 -8.70 0.14
CA LEU A 94 10.16 -7.71 0.11
C LEU A 94 10.15 -6.85 1.38
N GLN A 95 8.97 -6.40 1.81
CA GLN A 95 8.82 -5.61 3.03
C GLN A 95 9.26 -6.39 4.28
N LEU A 96 8.81 -7.64 4.42
CA LEU A 96 9.24 -8.51 5.52
C LEU A 96 10.75 -8.75 5.47
N ARG A 97 11.34 -8.98 4.29
CA ARG A 97 12.79 -9.15 4.14
C ARG A 97 13.56 -7.90 4.56
N LEU A 98 13.14 -6.69 4.16
CA LEU A 98 13.75 -5.44 4.63
C LEU A 98 13.73 -5.33 6.16
N VAL A 99 12.58 -5.60 6.77
CA VAL A 99 12.44 -5.53 8.23
C VAL A 99 13.33 -6.59 8.91
N ASN A 100 13.32 -7.82 8.40
CA ASN A 100 14.16 -8.92 8.88
C ASN A 100 15.67 -8.60 8.78
N ASP A 101 16.08 -7.94 7.70
CA ASP A 101 17.45 -7.51 7.46
C ASP A 101 17.85 -6.27 8.29
N GLY A 102 16.93 -5.74 9.11
CA GLY A 102 17.20 -4.65 10.06
C GLY A 102 16.94 -3.25 9.52
N TYR A 103 16.21 -3.07 8.42
CA TYR A 103 15.93 -1.74 7.86
C TYR A 103 14.81 -0.97 8.56
N ALA A 104 14.08 -1.60 9.48
CA ALA A 104 12.97 -0.96 10.21
C ALA A 104 13.36 -0.56 11.65
N LEU A 105 12.68 0.44 12.21
CA LEU A 105 12.63 0.70 13.66
C LEU A 105 11.43 -0.01 14.27
N GLU A 106 11.63 -0.54 15.47
CA GLU A 106 10.55 -1.00 16.33
C GLU A 106 9.68 0.20 16.76
N HIS A 107 8.38 0.03 16.65
CA HIS A 107 7.37 0.99 17.06
C HIS A 107 6.30 0.29 17.89
N LYS A 108 6.55 0.23 19.20
CA LYS A 108 5.56 -0.25 20.18
C LYS A 108 4.42 0.74 20.26
N ARG A 109 3.31 0.41 19.62
CA ARG A 109 2.09 1.21 19.71
C ARG A 109 1.54 1.10 21.13
N ILE A 110 1.41 2.23 21.82
CA ILE A 110 0.77 2.28 23.14
C ILE A 110 -0.74 2.10 22.92
N HIS A 111 -1.19 0.86 22.75
CA HIS A 111 -2.55 0.54 23.11
C HIS A 111 -2.63 0.76 24.60
N LYS A 112 -3.29 1.85 25.04
CA LYS A 112 -3.75 1.93 26.44
C LYS A 112 -4.51 0.63 26.66
N ARG A 113 -3.87 -0.30 27.40
CA ARG A 113 -4.43 -1.56 27.86
C ARG A 113 -5.63 -1.24 28.75
N SER A 114 -6.73 -0.83 28.15
CA SER A 114 -8.03 -1.05 28.74
C SER A 114 -8.23 -2.55 28.62
N SER A 115 -8.29 -3.23 29.76
CA SER A 115 -8.31 -4.68 29.93
C SER A 115 -9.47 -5.41 29.24
N ASN A 116 -10.28 -4.71 28.43
CA ASN A 116 -11.45 -5.20 27.72
C ASN A 116 -11.45 -4.86 26.21
N VAL A 117 -10.38 -4.32 25.64
CA VAL A 117 -10.30 -4.03 24.19
C VAL A 117 -9.54 -5.16 23.53
N HIS A 118 -10.26 -6.02 22.78
CA HIS A 118 -9.65 -6.96 21.83
C HIS A 118 -8.64 -6.21 20.95
N GLU A 119 -7.49 -6.80 20.63
CA GLU A 119 -6.57 -6.19 19.67
C GLU A 119 -7.34 -5.87 18.37
N LEU A 120 -7.41 -4.57 18.03
CA LEU A 120 -8.26 -4.06 16.94
C LEU A 120 -7.62 -4.31 15.57
N LEU A 121 -6.32 -4.58 15.55
CA LEU A 121 -5.60 -5.13 14.41
C LEU A 121 -5.44 -6.63 14.62
N PRO A 122 -5.70 -7.48 13.60
CA PRO A 122 -5.42 -8.90 13.72
C PRO A 122 -3.92 -9.19 13.93
N ASP A 123 -3.58 -10.14 14.79
CA ASP A 123 -2.18 -10.50 15.11
C ASP A 123 -1.38 -10.85 13.85
N TRP A 124 -1.99 -11.55 12.90
CA TRP A 124 -1.36 -11.97 11.64
C TRP A 124 -1.04 -10.81 10.69
N SER A 125 -1.54 -9.61 10.97
CA SER A 125 -1.30 -8.40 10.18
C SER A 125 -0.13 -7.56 10.67
N GLN A 126 0.62 -8.03 11.68
CA GLN A 126 1.72 -7.31 12.27
C GLN A 126 2.92 -8.24 12.45
N TRP A 127 4.13 -7.69 12.35
CA TRP A 127 5.36 -8.45 12.61
C TRP A 127 6.33 -7.64 13.46
N ARG A 128 6.62 -8.16 14.66
CA ARG A 128 7.65 -7.67 15.61
C ARG A 128 7.54 -6.19 16.00
N ASP A 129 6.33 -5.63 16.01
CA ASP A 129 6.12 -4.18 16.20
C ASP A 129 6.93 -3.31 15.21
N GLU A 130 7.35 -3.87 14.08
CA GLU A 130 8.21 -3.20 13.09
C GLU A 130 7.50 -3.05 11.74
N LEU A 131 6.66 -4.04 11.36
CA LEU A 131 5.91 -4.05 10.11
C LEU A 131 4.41 -4.19 10.38
N PHE A 132 3.62 -3.30 9.77
CA PHE A 132 2.18 -3.23 10.01
C PHE A 132 1.40 -3.28 8.71
N GLY A 133 0.52 -4.26 8.57
CA GLY A 133 -0.52 -4.29 7.55
C GLY A 133 -1.63 -3.32 7.89
N PHE A 134 -2.12 -2.58 6.90
CA PHE A 134 -3.19 -1.60 7.11
C PHE A 134 -4.36 -1.72 6.13
N SER A 135 -4.24 -2.51 5.06
CA SER A 135 -5.33 -2.80 4.12
C SER A 135 -5.61 -4.30 3.99
N PHE A 136 -6.71 -4.66 3.34
CA PHE A 136 -7.12 -6.04 3.08
C PHE A 136 -7.63 -6.17 1.63
N GLU A 137 -6.72 -6.47 0.70
CA GLU A 137 -6.95 -6.33 -0.74
C GLU A 137 -6.97 -7.70 -1.45
N PRO A 138 -8.13 -8.20 -1.90
CA PRO A 138 -8.22 -9.44 -2.66
C PRO A 138 -7.54 -9.34 -4.03
N ALA A 139 -6.95 -10.44 -4.50
CA ALA A 139 -6.54 -10.59 -5.90
C ALA A 139 -7.70 -11.14 -6.74
N VAL A 140 -8.11 -10.39 -7.75
CA VAL A 140 -9.32 -10.63 -8.56
C VAL A 140 -8.97 -10.85 -10.03
N VAL A 141 -9.94 -11.37 -10.79
CA VAL A 141 -9.90 -11.38 -12.25
C VAL A 141 -10.77 -10.24 -12.75
N VAL A 142 -10.27 -9.50 -13.74
CA VAL A 142 -11.00 -8.37 -14.34
C VAL A 142 -11.22 -8.69 -15.81
N PHE A 143 -12.45 -8.50 -16.28
CA PHE A 143 -12.83 -8.72 -17.68
C PHE A 143 -13.23 -7.40 -18.33
N ASN A 144 -13.01 -7.29 -19.64
CA ASN A 144 -13.66 -6.26 -20.44
C ASN A 144 -15.17 -6.56 -20.46
N LYS A 145 -16.00 -5.56 -20.10
CA LYS A 145 -17.45 -5.71 -19.95
C LYS A 145 -18.15 -6.01 -21.28
N SER A 146 -17.72 -5.36 -22.37
CA SER A 146 -18.26 -5.59 -23.71
C SER A 146 -17.98 -7.01 -24.20
N PHE A 147 -16.80 -7.55 -23.88
CA PHE A 147 -16.47 -8.94 -24.18
C PHE A 147 -17.42 -9.94 -23.47
N LEU A 148 -17.93 -9.61 -22.29
CA LEU A 148 -18.83 -10.47 -21.52
C LEU A 148 -20.29 -10.45 -21.99
N GLU A 149 -20.66 -9.60 -22.94
CA GLU A 149 -22.05 -9.51 -23.42
C GLU A 149 -22.57 -10.87 -23.94
N GLY A 150 -23.69 -11.32 -23.37
CA GLY A 150 -24.29 -12.62 -23.68
C GLY A 150 -23.53 -13.84 -23.16
N LYS A 151 -22.46 -13.65 -22.37
CA LYS A 151 -21.63 -14.73 -21.81
C LYS A 151 -21.87 -14.86 -20.29
N GLN A 152 -21.90 -16.10 -19.80
CA GLN A 152 -21.94 -16.35 -18.35
C GLN A 152 -20.53 -16.17 -17.76
N ILE A 153 -20.40 -15.25 -16.81
CA ILE A 153 -19.12 -14.95 -16.13
C ILE A 153 -18.71 -16.16 -15.26
N PRO A 154 -17.48 -16.69 -15.40
CA PRO A 154 -17.00 -17.78 -14.56
C PRO A 154 -16.80 -17.32 -13.12
N THR A 155 -17.26 -18.10 -12.14
CA THR A 155 -17.16 -17.71 -10.72
C THR A 155 -16.01 -18.39 -9.97
N ASN A 156 -15.41 -19.41 -10.55
CA ASN A 156 -14.26 -20.11 -10.00
C ASN A 156 -13.26 -20.48 -11.11
N ARG A 157 -12.07 -20.89 -10.71
CA ARG A 157 -10.97 -21.19 -11.63
C ARG A 157 -11.24 -22.37 -12.58
N ILE A 158 -12.02 -23.38 -12.18
CA ILE A 158 -12.37 -24.50 -13.07
C ILE A 158 -13.27 -23.98 -14.19
N GLU A 159 -14.29 -23.19 -13.84
CA GLU A 159 -15.16 -22.51 -14.80
C GLU A 159 -14.38 -21.54 -15.67
N LEU A 160 -13.42 -20.81 -15.12
CA LEU A 160 -12.57 -19.88 -15.87
C LEU A 160 -11.79 -20.60 -16.97
N MET A 161 -11.20 -21.75 -16.66
CA MET A 161 -10.50 -22.56 -17.66
C MET A 161 -11.44 -23.07 -18.75
N SER A 162 -12.63 -23.54 -18.38
CA SER A 162 -13.66 -23.94 -19.34
C SER A 162 -14.17 -22.77 -20.18
N PHE A 163 -14.26 -21.57 -19.59
CA PHE A 163 -14.67 -20.34 -20.24
C PHE A 163 -13.66 -19.91 -21.30
N ILE A 164 -12.37 -19.90 -20.96
CA ILE A 164 -11.28 -19.62 -21.90
C ILE A 164 -11.30 -20.63 -23.07
N ARG A 165 -11.43 -21.93 -22.78
CA ARG A 165 -11.51 -22.97 -23.83
C ARG A 165 -12.74 -22.83 -24.73
N ARG A 166 -13.88 -22.43 -24.17
CA ARG A 166 -15.14 -22.25 -24.93
C ARG A 166 -15.04 -21.07 -25.91
N TYR A 167 -14.39 -19.98 -25.49
CA TYR A 167 -14.22 -18.76 -26.27
C TYR A 167 -12.77 -18.60 -26.75
N SER A 168 -12.11 -19.72 -27.10
CA SER A 168 -10.65 -19.79 -27.32
C SER A 168 -10.16 -18.78 -28.34
N ASP A 169 -10.84 -18.67 -29.49
CA ASP A 169 -10.49 -17.71 -30.55
C ASP A 169 -10.56 -16.25 -30.08
N GLU A 170 -11.51 -15.91 -29.20
CA GLU A 170 -11.65 -14.55 -28.66
C GLU A 170 -10.60 -14.23 -27.58
N PHE A 171 -10.02 -15.26 -26.95
CA PHE A 171 -8.98 -15.14 -25.93
C PHE A 171 -7.55 -15.13 -26.49
N MET A 172 -7.37 -15.52 -27.75
CA MET A 172 -6.06 -15.64 -28.38
C MET A 172 -5.30 -14.30 -28.38
N GLY A 173 -4.19 -14.22 -27.65
CA GLY A 173 -3.40 -12.99 -27.47
C GLY A 173 -4.05 -11.95 -26.57
N LYS A 174 -5.13 -12.29 -25.85
CA LYS A 174 -5.97 -11.32 -25.12
C LYS A 174 -6.10 -11.61 -23.63
N ILE A 175 -5.16 -12.35 -23.06
CA ILE A 175 -5.04 -12.59 -21.62
C ILE A 175 -3.87 -11.75 -21.09
N GLY A 176 -4.12 -10.91 -20.09
CA GLY A 176 -3.09 -10.15 -19.38
C GLY A 176 -2.72 -10.79 -18.04
N VAL A 177 -1.43 -10.94 -17.81
CA VAL A 177 -0.83 -11.35 -16.53
C VAL A 177 0.33 -10.42 -16.18
N TYR A 178 0.75 -10.39 -14.92
CA TYR A 178 1.99 -9.68 -14.56
C TYR A 178 3.22 -10.38 -15.15
N ASP A 179 4.21 -9.58 -15.55
CA ASP A 179 5.57 -10.07 -15.74
C ASP A 179 6.20 -10.37 -14.35
N ILE A 180 6.15 -11.63 -13.91
CA ILE A 180 6.66 -11.99 -12.58
C ILE A 180 8.19 -11.86 -12.45
N ARG A 181 8.91 -11.65 -13.56
CA ARG A 181 10.36 -11.41 -13.57
C ARG A 181 10.66 -10.03 -13.00
N LYS A 182 9.76 -9.07 -13.23
CA LYS A 182 9.91 -7.65 -12.87
C LYS A 182 8.95 -7.18 -11.78
N VAL A 183 7.76 -7.76 -11.70
CA VAL A 183 6.68 -7.29 -10.83
C VAL A 183 6.50 -8.20 -9.62
N GLY A 184 6.90 -7.70 -8.45
CA GLY A 184 6.94 -8.45 -7.20
C GLY A 184 5.57 -8.85 -6.67
N ILE A 185 4.53 -8.04 -6.90
CA ILE A 185 3.17 -8.44 -6.53
C ILE A 185 2.70 -9.62 -7.41
N GLY A 186 3.05 -9.59 -8.69
CA GLY A 186 2.82 -10.69 -9.62
C GLY A 186 3.54 -11.95 -9.15
N TYR A 187 4.83 -11.84 -8.86
CA TYR A 187 5.63 -12.94 -8.31
C TYR A 187 5.06 -13.52 -7.00
N LEU A 188 4.62 -12.67 -6.07
CA LEU A 188 4.04 -13.09 -4.79
C LEU A 188 2.75 -13.88 -5.01
N LEU A 189 1.82 -13.36 -5.81
CA LEU A 189 0.55 -14.01 -6.11
C LEU A 189 0.75 -15.32 -6.87
N TRP A 190 1.70 -15.34 -7.81
CA TRP A 190 2.04 -16.55 -8.57
C TRP A 190 2.64 -17.64 -7.68
N SER A 191 3.54 -17.26 -6.79
CA SER A 191 4.17 -18.18 -5.82
C SER A 191 3.16 -18.72 -4.80
N PHE A 192 2.21 -17.89 -4.38
CA PHE A 192 1.10 -18.31 -3.53
C PHE A 192 0.19 -19.30 -4.26
N GLU A 193 -0.22 -18.97 -5.48
CA GLU A 193 -1.06 -19.81 -6.32
C GLU A 193 -0.44 -21.18 -6.58
N ARG A 194 0.87 -21.23 -6.85
CA ARG A 194 1.63 -22.49 -6.98
C ARG A 194 1.55 -23.38 -5.74
N GLN A 195 1.40 -22.81 -4.55
CA GLN A 195 1.23 -23.59 -3.31
C GLN A 195 -0.22 -24.03 -3.06
N GLN A 196 -1.19 -23.28 -3.57
CA GLN A 196 -2.61 -23.53 -3.29
C GLN A 196 -3.32 -24.36 -4.37
N ALA A 197 -3.05 -24.08 -5.65
CA ALA A 197 -3.82 -24.59 -6.76
C ALA A 197 -3.32 -25.94 -7.24
N ARG A 198 -4.17 -26.97 -7.18
CA ARG A 198 -3.87 -28.30 -7.76
C ARG A 198 -3.77 -28.27 -9.29
N ASN A 199 -4.47 -27.33 -9.93
CA ASN A 199 -4.52 -27.13 -11.37
C ASN A 199 -3.55 -26.05 -11.87
N TYR A 200 -2.57 -25.63 -11.06
CA TYR A 200 -1.58 -24.62 -11.41
C TYR A 200 -0.92 -24.86 -12.79
N GLY A 201 -0.44 -26.09 -13.05
CA GLY A 201 0.17 -26.43 -14.34
C GLY A 201 -0.79 -26.32 -15.53
N GLN A 202 -2.08 -26.56 -15.30
CA GLN A 202 -3.09 -26.44 -16.37
C GLN A 202 -3.40 -24.98 -16.70
N PHE A 203 -3.32 -24.06 -15.73
CA PHE A 203 -3.43 -22.62 -16.00
C PHE A 203 -2.26 -22.14 -16.84
N LEU A 204 -1.05 -22.54 -16.47
CA LEU A 204 0.15 -22.21 -17.24
C LEU A 204 0.03 -22.70 -18.68
N GLU A 205 -0.31 -23.98 -18.88
CA GLU A 205 -0.50 -24.52 -20.23
C GLU A 205 -1.60 -23.76 -21.00
N LEU A 206 -2.72 -23.45 -20.34
CA LEU A 206 -3.82 -22.74 -20.98
C LEU A 206 -3.45 -21.31 -21.38
N PHE A 207 -2.74 -20.58 -20.52
CA PHE A 207 -2.26 -19.23 -20.81
C PHE A 207 -1.23 -19.24 -21.95
N ASN A 208 -0.33 -20.24 -22.00
CA ASN A 208 0.61 -20.40 -23.09
C ASN A 208 -0.11 -20.67 -24.43
N LEU A 209 -1.07 -21.59 -24.43
CA LEU A 209 -1.85 -21.93 -25.62
C LEU A 209 -2.66 -20.75 -26.19
N HIS A 210 -2.92 -19.73 -25.37
CA HIS A 210 -3.64 -18.51 -25.78
C HIS A 210 -2.73 -17.29 -25.89
N TYR A 211 -1.40 -17.46 -25.95
CA TYR A 211 -0.43 -16.37 -26.04
C TYR A 211 -0.69 -15.25 -25.02
N ALA A 212 -0.82 -15.63 -23.74
CA ALA A 212 -1.01 -14.65 -22.67
C ALA A 212 0.14 -13.64 -22.64
N ARG A 213 -0.21 -12.37 -22.49
CA ARG A 213 0.67 -11.21 -22.55
C ARG A 213 1.05 -10.75 -21.15
N THR A 214 2.26 -10.24 -21.03
CA THR A 214 2.79 -9.79 -19.73
C THR A 214 2.77 -8.28 -19.62
N PHE A 215 2.58 -7.80 -18.39
CA PHE A 215 2.48 -6.38 -18.08
C PHE A 215 3.28 -6.04 -16.83
N ASP A 216 3.84 -4.82 -16.82
CA ASP A 216 4.71 -4.34 -15.76
C ASP A 216 3.92 -3.64 -14.62
N SER A 217 2.61 -3.41 -14.79
CA SER A 217 1.76 -2.83 -13.74
C SER A 217 0.27 -3.20 -13.87
N SER A 218 -0.49 -3.03 -12.78
CA SER A 218 -1.95 -3.21 -12.80
C SER A 218 -2.62 -2.19 -13.71
N ARG A 219 -2.07 -0.96 -13.74
CA ARG A 219 -2.60 0.13 -14.54
C ARG A 219 -2.50 -0.20 -16.03
N ASP A 220 -1.35 -0.67 -16.49
CA ASP A 220 -1.16 -1.05 -17.90
C ASP A 220 -2.12 -2.18 -18.32
N MET A 221 -2.38 -3.16 -17.44
CA MET A 221 -3.39 -4.19 -17.70
C MET A 221 -4.81 -3.63 -17.76
N LEU A 222 -5.16 -2.69 -16.88
CA LEU A 222 -6.49 -2.09 -16.86
C LEU A 222 -6.71 -1.16 -18.07
N ASP A 223 -5.69 -0.41 -18.48
CA ASP A 223 -5.66 0.37 -19.73
C ASP A 223 -5.84 -0.54 -20.97
N ALA A 224 -5.12 -1.67 -21.02
CA ALA A 224 -5.24 -2.66 -22.10
C ALA A 224 -6.61 -3.36 -22.11
N LEU A 225 -7.23 -3.58 -20.95
CA LEU A 225 -8.60 -4.07 -20.84
C LEU A 225 -9.60 -3.06 -21.40
N SER A 226 -9.48 -1.79 -21.01
CA SER A 226 -10.38 -0.70 -21.42
C SER A 226 -10.35 -0.48 -22.93
N SER A 227 -9.16 -0.52 -23.53
CA SER A 227 -8.97 -0.41 -24.99
C SER A 227 -9.39 -1.65 -25.78
N GLY A 228 -9.69 -2.78 -25.10
CA GLY A 228 -10.04 -4.06 -25.73
C GLY A 228 -8.84 -4.81 -26.34
N GLU A 229 -7.62 -4.35 -26.03
CA GLU A 229 -6.37 -5.02 -26.41
C GLU A 229 -6.26 -6.40 -25.73
N ILE A 230 -6.70 -6.49 -24.48
CA ILE A 230 -6.95 -7.76 -23.78
C ILE A 230 -8.41 -7.82 -23.32
N VAL A 231 -8.93 -9.03 -23.09
CA VAL A 231 -10.31 -9.24 -22.61
C VAL A 231 -10.37 -9.70 -21.16
N MET A 232 -9.23 -10.13 -20.60
CA MET A 232 -9.10 -10.59 -19.22
C MET A 232 -7.75 -10.20 -18.66
N ALA A 233 -7.72 -9.62 -17.45
CA ALA A 233 -6.53 -9.47 -16.63
C ALA A 233 -6.64 -10.34 -15.37
N TYR A 234 -5.60 -11.09 -15.07
CA TYR A 234 -5.59 -12.09 -14.00
C TYR A 234 -4.75 -11.63 -12.79
N ASN A 235 -5.26 -11.85 -11.58
CA ASN A 235 -4.61 -11.53 -10.30
C ASN A 235 -4.39 -10.01 -10.04
N ILE A 236 -5.29 -9.14 -10.50
CA ILE A 236 -5.26 -7.71 -10.19
C ILE A 236 -5.64 -7.46 -8.72
N LEU A 237 -5.04 -6.47 -8.04
CA LEU A 237 -5.52 -6.07 -6.71
C LEU A 237 -6.90 -5.41 -6.84
N GLY A 238 -7.86 -5.90 -6.08
CA GLY A 238 -9.26 -5.46 -6.15
C GLY A 238 -9.44 -3.95 -5.92
N SER A 239 -8.60 -3.36 -5.08
CA SER A 239 -8.57 -1.91 -4.84
C SER A 239 -8.36 -1.10 -6.12
N TYR A 240 -7.34 -1.45 -6.91
CA TYR A 240 -7.06 -0.77 -8.18
C TYR A 240 -8.13 -1.07 -9.23
N ALA A 241 -8.66 -2.30 -9.27
CA ALA A 241 -9.76 -2.63 -10.18
C ALA A 241 -11.03 -1.83 -9.86
N GLN A 242 -11.35 -1.64 -8.57
CA GLN A 242 -12.49 -0.83 -8.13
C GLN A 242 -12.27 0.66 -8.39
N SER A 243 -11.08 1.20 -8.11
CA SER A 243 -10.72 2.59 -8.46
C SER A 243 -10.86 2.82 -9.97
N TRP A 244 -10.44 1.85 -10.78
CA TRP A 244 -10.62 1.90 -12.23
C TRP A 244 -12.10 1.88 -12.64
N GLN A 245 -12.88 0.95 -12.10
CA GLN A 245 -14.30 0.79 -12.44
C GLN A 245 -15.13 2.03 -12.09
N GLN A 246 -14.79 2.75 -11.02
CA GLN A 246 -15.45 4.00 -10.66
C GLN A 246 -15.23 5.12 -11.68
N LEU A 247 -14.11 5.09 -12.41
CA LEU A 247 -13.78 6.06 -13.45
C LEU A 247 -14.21 5.58 -14.85
N ASN A 248 -14.25 4.27 -15.06
CA ASN A 248 -14.53 3.63 -16.34
C ASN A 248 -15.53 2.47 -16.14
N ASP A 249 -16.77 2.60 -16.63
CA ASP A 249 -17.80 1.54 -16.53
C ASP A 249 -17.65 0.48 -17.64
N ASP A 250 -16.42 0.08 -17.93
CA ASP A 250 -16.04 -0.80 -19.04
C ASP A 250 -15.42 -2.14 -18.58
N VAL A 251 -15.28 -2.33 -17.28
CA VAL A 251 -14.73 -3.56 -16.68
C VAL A 251 -15.71 -4.25 -15.74
N SER A 252 -15.59 -5.58 -15.67
CA SER A 252 -16.26 -6.43 -14.69
C SER A 252 -15.23 -7.08 -13.78
N ILE A 253 -15.39 -6.89 -12.47
CA ILE A 253 -14.50 -7.43 -11.44
C ILE A 253 -15.08 -8.75 -10.93
N THR A 254 -14.26 -9.79 -10.82
CA THR A 254 -14.69 -11.12 -10.38
C THR A 254 -13.68 -11.74 -9.42
N SER A 255 -14.12 -11.99 -8.19
CA SER A 255 -13.37 -12.75 -7.19
C SER A 255 -13.67 -14.24 -7.35
N MET A 256 -12.63 -15.06 -7.43
CA MET A 256 -12.76 -16.50 -7.65
C MET A 256 -13.18 -17.22 -6.36
N SER A 257 -14.29 -17.97 -6.41
CA SER A 257 -14.94 -18.57 -5.23
C SER A 257 -14.22 -19.81 -4.67
N ASP A 258 -13.40 -20.48 -5.47
CA ASP A 258 -12.59 -21.63 -5.03
C ASP A 258 -11.52 -21.20 -4.01
N TYR A 259 -10.84 -20.09 -4.28
CA TYR A 259 -10.07 -19.34 -3.30
C TYR A 259 -9.74 -17.95 -3.86
N THR A 260 -9.58 -16.97 -2.98
CA THR A 260 -9.16 -15.61 -3.33
C THR A 260 -7.98 -15.21 -2.45
N PRO A 261 -6.74 -15.09 -2.99
CA PRO A 261 -5.62 -14.56 -2.24
C PRO A 261 -5.95 -13.16 -1.72
N VAL A 262 -5.61 -12.86 -0.47
CA VAL A 262 -5.75 -11.50 0.08
C VAL A 262 -4.39 -10.99 0.52
N ILE A 263 -3.99 -9.88 -0.08
CA ILE A 263 -2.77 -9.15 0.20
C ILE A 263 -3.07 -8.04 1.19
N ILE A 264 -2.14 -7.77 2.10
CA ILE A 264 -2.21 -6.59 2.94
C ILE A 264 -1.09 -5.63 2.53
N ARG A 265 -1.44 -4.37 2.34
CA ARG A 265 -0.45 -3.31 2.19
C ARG A 265 0.18 -3.06 3.53
N THR A 266 1.50 -3.00 3.54
CA THR A 266 2.27 -2.85 4.76
C THR A 266 2.98 -1.50 4.80
N ALA A 267 3.28 -1.07 6.02
CA ALA A 267 4.08 0.10 6.30
C ALA A 267 5.08 -0.20 7.43
N PHE A 268 6.27 0.39 7.33
CA PHE A 268 7.25 0.38 8.43
C PHE A 268 7.99 1.72 8.53
N ILE A 269 8.53 1.99 9.71
CA ILE A 269 9.39 3.16 9.96
C ILE A 269 10.83 2.79 9.65
N ASN A 270 11.51 3.54 8.77
CA ASN A 270 12.88 3.23 8.39
C ASN A 270 13.85 3.49 9.54
N ARG A 271 14.82 2.59 9.75
CA ARG A 271 15.90 2.71 10.76
C ARG A 271 16.73 3.99 10.63
N THR A 272 16.79 4.53 9.41
CA THR A 272 17.54 5.73 9.05
C THR A 272 16.77 7.03 9.29
N THR A 273 15.49 6.97 9.71
CA THR A 273 14.68 8.17 9.96
C THR A 273 15.34 9.08 11.01
N LYS A 274 15.32 10.39 10.72
CA LYS A 274 15.69 11.43 11.69
C LYS A 274 14.47 12.07 12.34
N ASN A 275 13.28 11.78 11.83
CA ASN A 275 11.99 12.30 12.32
C ASN A 275 11.13 11.15 12.87
N VAL A 276 11.64 10.45 13.89
CA VAL A 276 10.97 9.30 14.51
C VAL A 276 9.55 9.66 14.95
N GLN A 277 9.35 10.81 15.60
CA GLN A 277 8.04 11.23 16.08
C GLN A 277 7.02 11.43 14.94
N GLY A 278 7.44 12.07 13.84
CA GLY A 278 6.57 12.27 12.68
C GLY A 278 6.23 10.95 11.99
N ALA A 279 7.20 10.05 11.85
CA ALA A 279 6.98 8.72 11.29
C ALA A 279 6.01 7.88 12.15
N GLN A 280 6.19 7.89 13.47
CA GLN A 280 5.30 7.21 14.42
C GLN A 280 3.88 7.78 14.35
N LYS A 281 3.72 9.11 14.35
CA LYS A 281 2.41 9.75 14.18
C LYS A 281 1.71 9.28 12.90
N PHE A 282 2.44 9.15 11.79
CA PHE A 282 1.86 8.70 10.53
C PHE A 282 1.45 7.23 10.56
N ILE A 283 2.29 6.33 11.09
CA ILE A 283 1.95 4.90 11.28
C ILE A 283 0.75 4.76 12.22
N ASP A 284 0.74 5.48 13.34
CA ASP A 284 -0.38 5.45 14.28
C ASP A 284 -1.67 5.94 13.65
N TYR A 285 -1.60 6.96 12.79
CA TYR A 285 -2.75 7.47 12.06
C TYR A 285 -3.32 6.45 11.06
N ILE A 286 -2.51 5.87 10.17
CA ILE A 286 -3.02 4.90 9.16
C ILE A 286 -3.59 3.63 9.82
N LEU A 287 -3.18 3.33 11.06
CA LEU A 287 -3.69 2.23 11.88
C LEU A 287 -4.76 2.67 12.90
N SER A 288 -5.12 3.96 12.95
CA SER A 288 -6.14 4.49 13.85
C SER A 288 -7.55 4.21 13.32
N SER A 289 -8.57 4.26 14.17
CA SER A 289 -9.97 4.18 13.72
C SER A 289 -10.27 5.28 12.69
N SER A 290 -9.68 6.47 12.84
CA SER A 290 -9.93 7.60 11.95
C SER A 290 -9.36 7.37 10.54
N GLY A 291 -8.09 7.00 10.44
CA GLY A 291 -7.46 6.73 9.15
C GLY A 291 -8.10 5.53 8.46
N GLN A 292 -8.49 4.51 9.22
CA GLN A 292 -9.15 3.32 8.67
C GLN A 292 -10.61 3.59 8.27
N TRP A 293 -11.27 4.58 8.89
CA TRP A 293 -12.56 5.08 8.41
C TRP A 293 -12.42 5.89 7.11
N VAL A 294 -11.39 6.73 7.00
CA VAL A 294 -11.06 7.39 5.72
C VAL A 294 -10.83 6.35 4.63
N MET A 295 -10.15 5.23 4.95
CA MET A 295 -9.98 4.13 4.00
C MET A 295 -11.29 3.52 3.55
N SER A 296 -12.23 3.21 4.46
CA SER A 296 -13.51 2.59 4.05
C SER A 296 -14.37 3.51 3.20
N GLU A 297 -14.36 4.82 3.49
CA GLU A 297 -15.28 5.77 2.88
C GLU A 297 -14.72 6.47 1.64
N GLN A 298 -13.39 6.66 1.55
CA GLN A 298 -12.77 7.51 0.54
C GLN A 298 -11.73 6.79 -0.32
N THR A 299 -11.50 5.49 -0.07
CA THR A 299 -10.56 4.68 -0.86
C THR A 299 -11.21 3.35 -1.23
N ASN A 300 -10.60 2.65 -2.18
CA ASN A 300 -10.94 1.26 -2.48
C ASN A 300 -10.00 0.26 -1.78
N MET A 301 -9.26 0.69 -0.75
CA MET A 301 -8.44 -0.20 0.09
C MET A 301 -9.23 -0.58 1.34
N PRO A 302 -9.75 -1.81 1.46
CA PRO A 302 -10.55 -2.17 2.62
C PRO A 302 -9.71 -2.10 3.91
N PRO A 303 -10.15 -1.37 4.96
CA PRO A 303 -9.43 -1.30 6.22
C PRO A 303 -9.36 -2.67 6.90
N ILE A 304 -8.19 -2.96 7.47
CA ILE A 304 -7.90 -4.24 8.13
C ILE A 304 -8.41 -4.31 9.57
N ARG A 305 -8.71 -3.16 10.17
CA ARG A 305 -9.20 -3.06 11.55
C ARG A 305 -10.53 -3.80 11.74
N THR A 306 -10.64 -4.53 12.84
CA THR A 306 -11.79 -5.38 13.13
C THR A 306 -13.03 -4.60 13.60
N ASP A 307 -12.83 -3.38 14.10
CA ASP A 307 -13.89 -2.49 14.59
C ASP A 307 -14.49 -1.56 13.51
N ILE A 308 -13.98 -1.59 12.28
CA ILE A 308 -14.55 -0.81 11.18
C ILE A 308 -15.77 -1.53 10.61
N ASN A 309 -16.96 -1.01 10.91
CA ASN A 309 -18.23 -1.50 10.40
C ASN A 309 -18.64 -0.74 9.13
N SER A 310 -18.05 -1.13 8.00
CA SER A 310 -18.40 -0.63 6.66
C SER A 310 -18.49 -1.80 5.69
N VAL A 311 -19.32 -1.70 4.65
CA VAL A 311 -19.40 -2.74 3.59
C VAL A 311 -18.08 -2.91 2.85
N ASN A 312 -17.26 -1.87 2.86
CA ASN A 312 -15.94 -1.84 2.25
C ASN A 312 -14.83 -2.16 3.28
N SER A 313 -15.05 -3.05 4.26
CA SER A 313 -14.06 -3.39 5.29
C SER A 313 -13.66 -4.87 5.29
N ALA A 314 -12.47 -5.18 5.81
CA ALA A 314 -12.01 -6.55 5.97
C ALA A 314 -12.96 -7.38 6.85
N SER A 315 -13.52 -6.77 7.90
CA SER A 315 -14.45 -7.45 8.82
C SER A 315 -15.73 -7.88 8.08
N TYR A 316 -16.31 -7.00 7.27
CA TYR A 316 -17.48 -7.32 6.44
C TYR A 316 -17.16 -8.40 5.42
N MET A 317 -16.06 -8.27 4.67
CA MET A 317 -15.65 -9.25 3.67
C MET A 317 -15.42 -10.63 4.27
N ARG A 318 -14.78 -10.71 5.44
CA ARG A 318 -14.57 -11.98 6.14
C ARG A 318 -15.87 -12.58 6.66
N GLN A 319 -16.84 -11.77 7.08
CA GLN A 319 -18.16 -12.29 7.49
C GLN A 319 -18.89 -12.96 6.31
N GLN A 320 -18.77 -12.40 5.11
CA GLN A 320 -19.46 -12.91 3.91
C GLN A 320 -18.70 -14.06 3.22
N TYR A 321 -17.36 -14.01 3.22
CA TYR A 321 -16.53 -14.84 2.33
C TYR A 321 -15.36 -15.53 3.06
N ALA A 322 -15.48 -15.82 4.36
CA ALA A 322 -14.40 -16.42 5.19
C ALA A 322 -13.73 -17.64 4.56
N GLU A 323 -14.51 -18.56 4.00
CA GLU A 323 -13.99 -19.81 3.42
C GLU A 323 -13.24 -19.57 2.10
N GLN A 324 -13.67 -18.56 1.32
CA GLN A 324 -13.08 -18.18 0.04
C GLN A 324 -11.79 -17.37 0.22
N LEU A 325 -11.77 -16.41 1.15
CA LEU A 325 -10.65 -15.48 1.34
C LEU A 325 -9.46 -16.19 1.98
N LYS A 326 -8.29 -16.08 1.36
CA LYS A 326 -7.02 -16.63 1.85
C LYS A 326 -6.02 -15.50 2.09
N PRO A 327 -6.09 -14.82 3.25
CA PRO A 327 -5.12 -13.80 3.61
C PRO A 327 -3.74 -14.40 3.81
N LEU A 328 -2.72 -13.70 3.29
CA LEU A 328 -1.33 -14.01 3.56
C LEU A 328 -0.94 -13.38 4.91
N PRO A 329 -0.52 -14.16 5.91
CA PRO A 329 -0.07 -13.61 7.19
C PRO A 329 1.34 -12.99 7.06
N LEU A 330 1.61 -11.96 7.87
CA LEU A 330 2.97 -11.43 8.06
C LEU A 330 3.76 -12.33 9.00
N ASP A 331 4.35 -13.38 8.45
CA ASP A 331 5.24 -14.25 9.18
C ASP A 331 6.42 -14.73 8.34
N VAL A 332 7.32 -15.47 8.98
CA VAL A 332 8.58 -15.96 8.41
C VAL A 332 8.42 -16.76 7.11
N ARG A 333 7.23 -17.30 6.79
CA ARG A 333 6.99 -18.01 5.53
C ARG A 333 7.14 -17.09 4.32
N LEU A 334 6.88 -15.79 4.45
CA LEU A 334 7.10 -14.83 3.37
C LEU A 334 8.59 -14.71 2.99
N LEU A 335 9.53 -15.03 3.89
CA LEU A 335 10.95 -15.02 3.57
C LEU A 335 11.32 -16.10 2.54
N VAL A 336 10.52 -17.17 2.43
CA VAL A 336 10.70 -18.20 1.38
C VAL A 336 10.46 -17.61 0.00
N PHE A 337 9.51 -16.67 -0.13
CA PHE A 337 9.27 -15.95 -1.38
C PHE A 337 10.33 -14.88 -1.64
N ALA A 338 10.99 -14.38 -0.60
CA ALA A 338 12.06 -13.39 -0.76
C ALA A 338 13.44 -14.00 -1.02
N ASP A 339 13.58 -15.32 -0.96
CA ASP A 339 14.82 -16.05 -1.25
C ASP A 339 15.10 -16.09 -2.76
N GLU A 340 16.28 -15.63 -3.16
CA GLU A 340 16.63 -15.47 -4.59
C GLU A 340 16.70 -16.81 -5.33
N SER A 341 17.16 -17.88 -4.68
CA SER A 341 17.26 -19.20 -5.31
C SER A 341 15.87 -19.79 -5.55
N LYS A 342 14.95 -19.65 -4.57
CA LYS A 342 13.55 -20.05 -4.73
C LYS A 342 12.83 -19.19 -5.77
N ARG A 343 13.11 -17.89 -5.79
CA ARG A 343 12.60 -16.97 -6.81
C ARG A 343 12.99 -17.41 -8.22
N GLN A 344 14.27 -17.71 -8.44
CA GLN A 344 14.76 -18.14 -9.75
C GLN A 344 14.10 -19.45 -10.22
N ILE A 345 13.85 -20.40 -9.32
CA ILE A 345 13.14 -21.64 -9.67
C ILE A 345 11.73 -21.35 -10.19
N VAL A 346 10.97 -20.52 -9.49
CA VAL A 346 9.60 -20.16 -9.89
C VAL A 346 9.59 -19.39 -11.20
N ILE A 347 10.51 -18.44 -11.38
CA ILE A 347 10.62 -17.66 -12.62
C ILE A 347 10.93 -18.59 -13.79
N THR A 348 11.92 -19.47 -13.66
CA THR A 348 12.29 -20.40 -14.74
C THR A 348 11.17 -21.40 -15.03
N GLU A 349 10.43 -21.86 -14.03
CA GLU A 349 9.23 -22.69 -14.23
C GLU A 349 8.17 -21.95 -15.05
N TRP A 350 7.91 -20.69 -14.71
CA TRP A 350 6.95 -19.84 -15.40
C TRP A 350 7.40 -19.50 -16.83
N GLU A 351 8.66 -19.09 -17.02
CA GLU A 351 9.25 -18.79 -18.33
C GLU A 351 9.18 -20.00 -19.28
N ASN A 352 9.51 -21.19 -18.77
CA ASN A 352 9.42 -22.43 -19.54
C ASN A 352 7.99 -22.81 -19.90
N ALA A 353 7.01 -22.32 -19.15
CA ALA A 353 5.63 -22.69 -19.32
C ALA A 353 4.88 -21.75 -20.27
N LEU A 354 5.16 -20.44 -20.31
CA LEU A 354 4.54 -19.51 -21.28
C LEU A 354 5.48 -19.02 -22.40
N LYS A 355 6.32 -19.91 -22.93
CA LYS A 355 7.48 -19.69 -23.83
C LYS A 355 7.41 -18.55 -24.89
N ASP A 356 6.23 -18.13 -25.32
CA ASP A 356 6.00 -17.14 -26.39
C ASP A 356 5.50 -15.79 -25.80
N TYR A 357 6.29 -15.18 -24.91
CA TYR A 357 5.92 -13.97 -24.13
C TYR A 357 6.02 -12.62 -24.86
N ASP A 358 6.83 -12.56 -25.93
CA ASP A 358 7.34 -11.31 -26.52
C ASP A 358 6.72 -10.97 -27.89
#